data_AF-A0AAW4MTH8-F1
#
_entry.id   AF-A0AAW4MTH8-F1
#
_cell.length_a   1.000
_cell.length_b   1.000
_cell.length_c   1.000
_cell.angle_alpha   90.00
_cell.angle_beta   90.00
_cell.angle_gamma   90.00
#
_symmetry.space_group_name_H-M   'P 1'
#
loop_
_entity.id
_entity.type
_entity.pdbx_description
1 polymer ?
#
loop_
_entity_poly.entity_id
_entity_poly.type
_entity_poly.pdbx_seq_one_letter_code
_entity_poly.pdbx_strand_id
1 'polypeptide(L)'
;FLLHISLKSSPVDYGYSNKYLVSYHSYETKLKFLEEGICYDDLSEEEKEEFDTLFPDTDTIESSQLNKFIFNLNTIDTVIRELMEHGIKIEGGDKIGKSIIFAANQNHANKIKERFDVLYPEYKGKLAEVITFNTKYAQEAIERFGKTDSYPQVAISVDMLDTGIDVPDIVNLVFFKKVRSKSKFWQMIGRGTRLRKDLFGPGDDKKEFLIFDYLGNMEYFRVNKNAEKSGIIESLSQRIYKLRVDILYALEQNATDQDYVDEINKQIKEMSGYIQALNEDSFNVKLRLKYVHQYKNPDNWRNLNEMDTHYIKDELSSLVVIHDEDTQAKFFDRQMYMIEMAYLNHYDATSVINNVVAIANELYKKQATPDIARNAEYLKCAKDPDYWKTANYFDLEVLREKIRGLVKYLTKVDPVKPIDTHFTDEIIETKVNDAFYNDEGLENYKEKVQHYLKAHEDDEAIYKLRHNQVITPDEMKHLENLLWIDLGSKDDYRIHFGDTPITRLIRKIVGLDREAALAEFSRFLDDQSLNSRQIHFVELIVDYIVKNGFIEDRKVLLQDPFKSIGSMSALFKDKMNIAREILKTVDTFSERL
;
A
#
# COMPACT_ATOMS: atom_id res chain seq x y z
N PHE A 1 -24.43 24.68 5.52
CA PHE A 1 -24.16 24.65 4.07
C PHE A 1 -23.10 23.59 3.82
N LEU A 2 -23.57 22.36 3.94
CA LEU A 2 -22.86 21.08 3.94
C LEU A 2 -23.62 20.21 2.93
N LEU A 3 -22.92 19.26 2.30
CA LEU A 3 -23.34 18.35 1.23
C LEU A 3 -23.35 18.92 -0.20
N HIS A 4 -22.25 18.67 -0.92
CA HIS A 4 -22.18 18.23 -2.34
C HIS A 4 -20.83 18.64 -2.94
N ILE A 5 -19.77 17.83 -2.77
CA ILE A 5 -18.63 17.88 -3.70
C ILE A 5 -18.27 16.43 -4.06
N SER A 6 -18.42 16.17 -5.35
CA SER A 6 -18.33 14.89 -6.04
C SER A 6 -16.88 14.43 -6.12
N LEU A 7 -16.64 13.20 -5.68
CA LEU A 7 -15.37 12.46 -5.70
C LEU A 7 -14.89 12.21 -7.14
N LYS A 8 -14.22 13.15 -7.81
CA LYS A 8 -13.71 12.93 -9.16
C LYS A 8 -12.21 13.18 -9.12
N SER A 9 -11.40 12.16 -9.42
CA SER A 9 -9.93 12.06 -9.19
C SER A 9 -9.50 11.90 -7.73
N SER A 10 -8.27 11.38 -7.51
CA SER A 10 -7.61 11.43 -6.20
C SER A 10 -7.84 12.83 -5.61
N PRO A 11 -8.17 12.99 -4.32
CA PRO A 11 -8.44 14.31 -3.72
C PRO A 11 -7.35 15.36 -4.04
N VAL A 12 -6.16 14.87 -4.37
CA VAL A 12 -4.97 15.60 -4.78
C VAL A 12 -5.09 16.17 -6.21
N ASP A 13 -5.47 15.39 -7.22
CA ASP A 13 -5.56 15.85 -8.62
C ASP A 13 -6.78 16.76 -8.88
N TYR A 14 -7.89 16.52 -8.18
CA TYR A 14 -9.07 17.40 -8.22
C TYR A 14 -8.74 18.76 -7.64
N GLY A 15 -7.90 18.74 -6.61
CA GLY A 15 -7.41 19.95 -5.95
C GLY A 15 -6.55 20.80 -6.88
N TYR A 16 -5.66 20.20 -7.66
CA TYR A 16 -4.81 20.96 -8.59
C TYR A 16 -5.57 21.51 -9.79
N SER A 17 -6.42 20.68 -10.41
CA SER A 17 -7.21 21.07 -11.58
C SER A 17 -8.25 22.17 -11.29
N ASN A 18 -8.77 22.24 -10.06
CA ASN A 18 -9.74 23.25 -9.64
C ASN A 18 -9.16 24.34 -8.70
N LYS A 19 -7.83 24.48 -8.59
CA LYS A 19 -7.14 25.45 -7.71
C LYS A 19 -7.45 25.33 -6.21
N TYR A 20 -7.83 24.16 -5.72
CA TYR A 20 -8.00 23.88 -4.28
C TYR A 20 -6.74 23.36 -3.58
N LEU A 21 -5.67 23.03 -4.33
CA LEU A 21 -4.37 22.63 -3.81
C LEU A 21 -3.24 23.31 -4.60
N VAL A 22 -2.07 23.48 -3.97
CA VAL A 22 -0.85 24.07 -4.55
C VAL A 22 0.16 23.01 -4.95
N SER A 23 0.68 23.09 -6.18
CA SER A 23 1.60 22.09 -6.75
C SER A 23 2.98 22.12 -6.08
N TYR A 24 3.89 21.25 -6.50
CA TYR A 24 5.26 21.21 -5.97
C TYR A 24 6.32 21.06 -7.05
N HIS A 25 7.55 21.45 -6.69
CA HIS A 25 8.77 21.04 -7.39
C HIS A 25 9.63 20.20 -6.46
N SER A 26 10.34 19.21 -6.99
CA SER A 26 11.28 18.40 -6.21
C SER A 26 12.72 18.75 -6.52
N TYR A 27 13.51 18.98 -5.46
CA TYR A 27 14.96 19.04 -5.43
C TYR A 27 15.48 17.69 -4.97
N GLU A 28 15.90 16.87 -5.92
CA GLU A 28 16.41 15.51 -5.70
C GLU A 28 17.94 15.54 -5.71
N THR A 29 18.55 15.39 -4.53
CA THR A 29 20.00 15.53 -4.33
C THR A 29 20.60 14.21 -3.87
N LYS A 30 21.59 13.69 -4.61
CA LYS A 30 22.34 12.48 -4.27
C LYS A 30 23.63 12.88 -3.56
N LEU A 31 23.75 12.48 -2.30
CA LEU A 31 24.97 12.64 -1.50
C LEU A 31 25.76 11.33 -1.53
N LYS A 32 27.08 11.41 -1.71
CA LYS A 32 27.96 10.25 -1.88
C LYS A 32 27.78 9.24 -0.76
N PHE A 33 27.84 9.69 0.49
CA PHE A 33 27.73 8.76 1.62
C PHE A 33 26.36 8.11 1.74
N LEU A 34 25.27 8.82 1.42
CA LEU A 34 23.91 8.26 1.52
C LEU A 34 23.59 7.25 0.42
N GLU A 35 24.27 7.35 -0.73
CA GLU A 35 24.17 6.39 -1.84
C GLU A 35 25.11 5.19 -1.63
N GLU A 36 26.41 5.47 -1.46
CA GLU A 36 27.49 4.48 -1.58
C GLU A 36 28.03 4.01 -0.23
N GLY A 37 27.83 4.78 0.84
CA GLY A 37 28.49 4.57 2.13
C GLY A 37 29.82 5.32 2.22
N ILE A 38 30.64 4.98 3.21
CA ILE A 38 31.93 5.63 3.48
C ILE A 38 33.03 4.58 3.32
N CYS A 39 34.00 4.85 2.45
CA CYS A 39 35.14 4.00 2.20
C CYS A 39 36.41 4.66 2.76
N TYR A 40 37.21 3.92 3.52
CA TYR A 40 38.45 4.43 4.13
C TYR A 40 39.41 5.06 3.11
N ASP A 41 39.55 4.43 1.93
CA ASP A 41 40.46 4.88 0.88
C ASP A 41 40.07 6.23 0.26
N ASP A 42 38.81 6.64 0.42
CA ASP A 42 38.28 7.90 -0.12
C ASP A 42 38.43 9.08 0.86
N LEU A 43 38.88 8.83 2.09
CA LEU A 43 39.02 9.84 3.14
C LEU A 43 40.36 10.57 3.06
N SER A 44 40.40 11.83 3.49
CA SER A 44 41.65 12.54 3.75
C SER A 44 42.45 11.90 4.88
N GLU A 45 43.74 12.21 5.00
CA GLU A 45 44.59 11.61 6.04
C GLU A 45 44.11 11.96 7.45
N GLU A 46 43.60 13.18 7.67
CA GLU A 46 43.00 13.58 8.94
C GLU A 46 41.70 12.82 9.26
N GLU A 47 40.87 12.55 8.23
CA GLU A 47 39.63 11.79 8.37
C GLU A 47 39.91 10.30 8.58
N LYS A 48 40.98 9.75 7.99
CA LYS A 48 41.44 8.38 8.25
C LYS A 48 41.83 8.18 9.70
N GLU A 49 42.50 9.14 10.33
CA GLU A 49 42.82 9.07 11.77
C GLU A 49 41.55 9.02 12.65
N GLU A 50 40.54 9.83 12.32
CA GLU A 50 39.23 9.77 12.99
C GLU A 50 38.54 8.42 12.73
N PHE A 51 38.59 7.92 11.49
CA PHE A 51 38.01 6.64 11.11
C PHE A 51 38.65 5.47 11.86
N ASP A 52 39.98 5.38 11.88
CA ASP A 52 40.74 4.34 12.61
C ASP A 52 40.42 4.35 14.10
N THR A 53 40.16 5.53 14.67
CA THR A 53 39.79 5.68 16.09
C THR A 53 38.37 5.18 16.36
N LEU A 54 37.42 5.46 15.47
CA LEU A 54 36.00 5.15 15.65
C LEU A 54 35.63 3.73 15.18
N PHE A 55 36.35 3.21 14.18
CA PHE A 55 36.03 1.99 13.43
C PHE A 55 37.26 1.10 13.18
N PRO A 56 37.99 0.65 14.23
CA PRO A 56 39.27 -0.06 14.07
C PRO A 56 39.20 -1.44 13.39
N ASP A 57 38.00 -2.00 13.24
CA ASP A 57 37.77 -3.38 12.75
C ASP A 57 37.13 -3.44 11.34
N THR A 58 37.03 -2.31 10.62
CA THR A 58 36.44 -2.26 9.27
C THR A 58 37.11 -1.18 8.44
N ASP A 59 37.06 -1.28 7.11
CA ASP A 59 37.51 -0.24 6.17
C ASP A 59 36.33 0.45 5.47
N THR A 60 35.10 0.04 5.78
CA THR A 60 33.88 0.57 5.14
C THR A 60 32.73 0.73 6.12
N ILE A 61 31.89 1.72 5.86
CA ILE A 61 30.60 1.95 6.52
C ILE A 61 29.51 1.89 5.46
N GLU A 62 28.50 1.04 5.66
CA GLU A 62 27.39 0.94 4.73
C GLU A 62 26.47 2.17 4.83
N SER A 63 25.93 2.62 3.70
CA SER A 63 24.89 3.67 3.68
C SER A 63 23.65 3.32 4.50
N SER A 64 23.41 2.02 4.73
CA SER A 64 22.33 1.49 5.55
C SER A 64 22.47 1.82 7.04
N GLN A 65 23.68 2.13 7.51
CA GLN A 65 24.03 2.45 8.90
C GLN A 65 23.96 3.95 9.18
N LEU A 66 24.16 4.77 8.15
CA LEU A 66 24.05 6.23 8.21
C LEU A 66 22.65 6.68 8.57
N ASN A 67 22.56 7.76 9.33
CA ASN A 67 21.33 8.34 9.87
C ASN A 67 20.53 7.39 10.78
N LYS A 68 21.03 6.19 11.07
CA LYS A 68 20.46 5.27 12.05
C LYS A 68 21.22 5.32 13.37
N PHE A 69 22.52 5.10 13.32
CA PHE A 69 23.39 5.12 14.49
C PHE A 69 24.78 5.73 14.21
N ILE A 70 25.16 5.90 12.94
CA ILE A 70 26.30 6.72 12.52
C ILE A 70 25.73 8.02 11.91
N PHE A 71 26.18 9.16 12.40
CA PHE A 71 25.72 10.49 12.00
C PHE A 71 26.89 11.31 11.47
N ASN A 72 27.00 11.40 10.16
CA ASN A 72 27.99 12.27 9.54
C ASN A 72 27.53 13.73 9.60
N LEU A 73 28.24 14.57 10.33
CA LEU A 73 27.81 15.95 10.59
C LEU A 73 27.86 16.79 9.32
N ASN A 74 28.84 16.57 8.44
CA ASN A 74 28.94 17.28 7.17
C ASN A 74 27.72 16.98 6.26
N THR A 75 27.27 15.73 6.18
CA THR A 75 26.05 15.33 5.44
C THR A 75 24.82 16.07 5.97
N ILE A 76 24.64 16.11 7.30
CA ILE A 76 23.51 16.80 7.94
C ILE A 76 23.59 18.31 7.69
N ASP A 77 24.79 18.89 7.81
CA ASP A 77 25.02 20.31 7.58
C ASP A 77 24.76 20.72 6.13
N THR A 78 25.13 19.86 5.17
CA THR A 78 24.85 20.07 3.74
C THR A 78 23.35 20.08 3.49
N VAL A 79 22.60 19.11 4.02
CA VAL A 79 21.12 19.09 3.92
C VAL A 79 20.48 20.34 4.52
N ILE A 80 20.97 20.79 5.67
CA ILE A 80 20.46 22.00 6.35
C ILE A 80 20.75 23.26 5.50
N ARG A 81 21.96 23.39 4.97
CA ARG A 81 22.35 24.54 4.12
C ARG A 81 21.53 24.60 2.85
N GLU A 82 21.36 23.47 2.16
CA GLU A 82 20.53 23.37 0.95
C GLU A 82 19.08 23.83 1.21
N LEU A 83 18.47 23.40 2.33
CA LEU A 83 17.13 23.87 2.73
C LEU A 83 17.10 25.39 2.96
N MET A 84 18.10 25.94 3.64
CA MET A 84 18.14 27.35 3.99
C MET A 84 18.49 28.26 2.80
N GLU A 85 19.22 27.74 1.82
CA GLU A 85 19.59 28.45 0.60
C GLU A 85 18.46 28.42 -0.43
N HIS A 86 17.91 27.23 -0.71
CA HIS A 86 16.96 27.00 -1.80
C HIS A 86 15.50 26.86 -1.37
N GLY A 87 15.22 26.70 -0.08
CA GLY A 87 13.86 26.59 0.43
C GLY A 87 13.06 27.88 0.22
N ILE A 88 11.74 27.74 0.05
CA ILE A 88 10.82 28.88 -0.04
C ILE A 88 10.87 29.69 1.25
N LYS A 89 11.06 31.00 1.10
CA LYS A 89 11.15 31.99 2.17
C LYS A 89 9.92 32.88 2.21
N ILE A 90 9.61 33.38 3.39
CA ILE A 90 8.54 34.35 3.68
C ILE A 90 9.16 35.68 4.11
N GLU A 91 8.32 36.67 4.41
CA GLU A 91 8.77 38.00 4.89
C GLU A 91 9.77 38.65 3.92
N GLY A 92 9.48 38.62 2.61
CA GLY A 92 10.34 39.22 1.58
C GLY A 92 11.65 38.48 1.31
N GLY A 93 11.83 37.27 1.84
CA GLY A 93 13.02 36.45 1.65
C GLY A 93 13.94 36.36 2.87
N ASP A 94 13.62 37.09 3.94
CA ASP A 94 14.47 37.18 5.14
C ASP A 94 14.37 35.93 6.03
N LYS A 95 13.31 35.14 5.88
CA LYS A 95 12.98 34.05 6.79
C LYS A 95 12.53 32.81 6.05
N ILE A 96 13.07 31.65 6.41
CA ILE A 96 12.61 30.37 5.86
C ILE A 96 11.13 30.17 6.21
N GLY A 97 10.33 29.76 5.23
CA GLY A 97 8.93 29.42 5.47
C GLY A 97 8.79 28.14 6.27
N LYS A 98 7.55 27.82 6.70
CA LYS A 98 7.31 26.63 7.53
C LYS A 98 7.75 25.37 6.79
N SER A 99 8.63 24.62 7.43
CA SER A 99 9.36 23.50 6.84
C SER A 99 9.26 22.27 7.73
N ILE A 100 9.09 21.08 7.13
CA ILE A 100 9.12 19.80 7.87
C ILE A 100 10.30 18.98 7.39
N ILE A 101 11.11 18.48 8.33
CA ILE A 101 12.18 17.51 8.05
C ILE A 101 11.77 16.15 8.61
N PHE A 102 11.71 15.15 7.73
CA PHE A 102 11.37 13.78 8.07
C PHE A 102 12.64 13.00 8.38
N ALA A 103 12.95 12.87 9.67
CA ALA A 103 14.15 12.21 10.16
C ALA A 103 13.95 10.69 10.29
N ALA A 104 15.04 9.94 10.12
CA ALA A 104 15.03 8.48 10.15
C ALA A 104 14.65 7.89 11.52
N ASN A 105 15.10 8.51 12.61
CA ASN A 105 14.76 8.13 13.99
C ASN A 105 14.98 9.30 14.97
N GLN A 106 14.71 9.08 16.25
CA GLN A 106 14.80 10.12 17.29
C GLN A 106 16.23 10.69 17.44
N ASN A 107 17.27 9.86 17.35
CA ASN A 107 18.65 10.33 17.47
C ASN A 107 19.01 11.20 16.27
N HIS A 108 18.60 10.79 15.06
CA HIS A 108 18.77 11.61 13.87
C HIS A 108 18.06 12.96 14.00
N ALA A 109 16.81 12.98 14.48
CA ALA A 109 16.06 14.20 14.68
C ALA A 109 16.75 15.16 15.66
N ASN A 110 17.25 14.62 16.77
CA ASN A 110 17.99 15.40 17.76
C ASN A 110 19.30 15.96 17.18
N LYS A 111 20.00 15.15 16.36
CA LYS A 111 21.26 15.56 15.72
C LYS A 111 21.04 16.66 14.69
N ILE A 112 19.99 16.57 13.86
CA ILE A 112 19.60 17.64 12.93
C ILE A 112 19.34 18.94 13.71
N LYS A 113 18.58 18.88 14.82
CA LYS A 113 18.32 20.06 15.66
C LYS A 113 19.60 20.66 16.24
N GLU A 114 20.49 19.81 16.74
CA GLU A 114 21.80 20.22 17.25
C GLU A 114 22.60 20.96 16.16
N ARG A 115 22.64 20.42 14.94
CA ARG A 115 23.34 21.05 13.81
C ARG A 115 22.71 22.38 13.38
N PHE A 116 21.39 22.52 13.39
CA PHE A 116 20.74 23.83 13.20
C PHE A 116 21.23 24.88 14.20
N ASP A 117 21.34 24.52 15.47
CA ASP A 117 21.80 25.42 16.53
C ASP A 117 23.28 25.81 16.40
N VAL A 118 24.09 24.95 15.77
CA VAL A 118 25.52 25.21 15.49
C VAL A 118 25.69 26.10 14.26
N LEU A 119 24.97 25.80 13.18
CA LEU A 119 25.07 26.53 11.91
C LEU A 119 24.43 27.91 11.96
N TYR A 120 23.35 28.08 12.72
CA TYR A 120 22.59 29.33 12.84
C TYR A 120 22.45 29.76 14.31
N PRO A 121 23.56 30.14 14.98
CA PRO A 121 23.58 30.43 16.41
C PRO A 121 22.66 31.58 16.82
N GLU A 122 22.36 32.52 15.92
CA GLU A 122 21.41 33.61 16.12
C GLU A 122 19.97 33.14 16.38
N TYR A 123 19.61 31.93 15.90
CA TYR A 123 18.30 31.32 16.13
C TYR A 123 18.33 30.10 17.05
N LYS A 124 19.43 29.91 17.79
CA LYS A 124 19.66 28.76 18.66
C LYS A 124 18.48 28.48 19.59
N GLY A 125 17.98 27.25 19.55
CA GLY A 125 16.84 26.77 20.33
C GLY A 125 15.48 27.31 19.90
N LYS A 126 15.39 28.04 18.78
CA LYS A 126 14.16 28.65 18.30
C LYS A 126 13.81 28.25 16.86
N LEU A 127 14.77 28.25 15.93
CA LEU A 127 14.47 28.02 14.50
C LEU A 127 13.87 26.64 14.25
N ALA A 128 14.48 25.62 14.82
CA ALA A 128 14.13 24.22 14.62
C ALA A 128 13.74 23.55 15.94
N GLU A 129 12.71 22.71 15.89
CA GLU A 129 12.23 21.94 17.04
C GLU A 129 11.92 20.50 16.65
N VAL A 130 12.26 19.57 17.56
CA VAL A 130 11.97 18.14 17.38
C VAL A 130 10.57 17.84 17.92
N ILE A 131 9.68 17.41 17.04
CA ILE A 131 8.28 17.08 17.35
C ILE A 131 8.03 15.61 17.03
N THR A 132 8.05 14.77 18.08
CA THR A 132 7.80 13.33 18.02
C THR A 132 6.80 12.90 19.09
N PHE A 133 6.34 11.64 19.04
CA PHE A 133 5.43 11.09 20.06
C PHE A 133 6.00 11.16 21.49
N ASN A 134 7.31 11.27 21.64
CA ASN A 134 7.99 11.38 22.93
C ASN A 134 8.14 12.85 23.41
N THR A 135 7.79 13.83 22.58
CA THR A 135 7.83 15.25 22.94
C THR A 135 6.76 15.55 23.98
N LYS A 136 7.17 16.04 25.16
CA LYS A 136 6.23 16.56 26.16
C LYS A 136 5.47 17.74 25.55
N TYR A 137 4.14 17.71 25.62
CA TYR A 137 3.26 18.73 25.02
C TYR A 137 3.39 18.85 23.50
N ALA A 138 3.55 17.72 22.78
CA ALA A 138 3.66 17.70 21.33
C ALA A 138 2.52 18.45 20.61
N GLN A 139 1.30 18.38 21.14
CA GLN A 139 0.15 19.12 20.58
C GLN A 139 0.36 20.64 20.62
N GLU A 140 0.86 21.17 21.74
CA GLU A 140 1.17 22.60 21.87
C GLU A 140 2.33 23.01 20.94
N ALA A 141 3.32 22.14 20.74
CA ALA A 141 4.40 22.37 19.79
C ALA A 141 3.89 22.42 18.34
N ILE A 142 2.95 21.55 17.97
CA ILE A 142 2.28 21.57 16.67
C ILE A 142 1.46 22.84 16.48
N GLU A 143 0.64 23.22 17.47
CA GLU A 143 -0.16 24.44 17.42
C GLU A 143 0.70 25.70 17.32
N ARG A 144 1.83 25.72 18.04
CA ARG A 144 2.82 26.79 17.93
C ARG A 144 3.45 26.80 16.53
N PHE A 145 3.94 25.67 16.04
CA PHE A 145 4.47 25.56 14.68
C PHE A 145 3.47 26.04 13.62
N GLY A 146 2.18 25.77 13.82
CA GLY A 146 1.11 26.18 12.91
C GLY A 146 0.83 27.69 12.84
N LYS A 147 1.37 28.50 13.76
CA LYS A 147 1.20 29.96 13.75
C LYS A 147 2.20 30.62 12.79
N THR A 148 1.71 31.46 11.88
CA THR A 148 2.50 32.18 10.86
C THR A 148 3.68 32.93 11.48
N ASP A 149 3.42 33.78 12.46
CA ASP A 149 4.43 34.69 13.04
C ASP A 149 5.20 34.08 14.24
N SER A 150 5.18 32.77 14.40
CA SER A 150 5.84 32.11 15.53
C SER A 150 6.97 31.18 15.10
N TYR A 151 7.94 31.02 15.99
CA TYR A 151 8.89 29.91 15.95
C TYR A 151 8.27 28.64 16.56
N PRO A 152 8.69 27.44 16.15
CA PRO A 152 9.75 27.17 15.16
C PRO A 152 9.31 27.38 13.71
N GLN A 153 10.27 27.59 12.80
CA GLN A 153 10.03 27.54 11.35
C GLN A 153 10.31 26.16 10.77
N VAL A 154 11.17 25.37 11.43
CA VAL A 154 11.50 24.00 11.01
C VAL A 154 11.01 23.01 12.07
N ALA A 155 10.09 22.12 11.70
CA ALA A 155 9.69 21.00 12.54
C ALA A 155 10.41 19.73 12.08
N ILE A 156 11.16 19.10 12.98
CA ILE A 156 11.88 17.84 12.70
C ILE A 156 11.06 16.70 13.30
N SER A 157 10.60 15.77 12.47
CA SER A 157 9.66 14.73 12.90
C SER A 157 10.14 13.32 12.60
N VAL A 158 9.73 12.41 13.49
CA VAL A 158 9.85 10.95 13.35
C VAL A 158 8.43 10.40 13.45
N ASP A 159 7.82 10.14 12.29
CA ASP A 159 6.48 9.57 12.08
C ASP A 159 5.27 10.36 12.64
N MET A 160 5.45 11.35 13.51
CA MET A 160 4.34 12.07 14.15
C MET A 160 3.63 13.06 13.23
N LEU A 161 4.37 13.78 12.39
CA LEU A 161 3.79 14.76 11.45
C LEU A 161 3.38 14.13 10.12
N ASP A 162 3.51 12.81 9.98
CA ASP A 162 3.11 12.06 8.79
C ASP A 162 1.57 12.01 8.68
N THR A 163 0.80 12.17 9.78
CA THR A 163 -0.67 12.14 9.82
C THR A 163 -1.30 13.34 10.55
N GLY A 164 -2.39 13.90 10.00
CA GLY A 164 -3.39 14.66 10.77
C GLY A 164 -3.10 16.12 11.17
N ILE A 165 -1.94 16.72 10.88
CA ILE A 165 -1.69 18.14 11.23
C ILE A 165 -2.25 19.12 10.19
N ASP A 166 -2.87 20.22 10.65
CA ASP A 166 -3.45 21.29 9.83
C ASP A 166 -2.64 22.59 9.87
N VAL A 167 -1.63 22.69 9.01
CA VAL A 167 -0.75 23.86 8.89
C VAL A 167 -0.65 24.26 7.41
N PRO A 168 -1.46 25.22 6.94
CA PRO A 168 -1.44 25.66 5.54
C PRO A 168 -0.13 26.35 5.11
N ASP A 169 0.58 26.95 6.07
CA ASP A 169 1.81 27.73 5.85
C ASP A 169 3.03 26.89 5.45
N ILE A 170 2.94 25.55 5.48
CA ILE A 170 4.04 24.66 5.10
C ILE A 170 4.39 24.86 3.63
N VAL A 171 5.63 25.25 3.34
CA VAL A 171 6.14 25.50 1.99
C VAL A 171 7.37 24.67 1.64
N ASN A 172 8.00 23.99 2.60
CA ASN A 172 9.11 23.07 2.33
C ASN A 172 8.93 21.73 3.06
N LEU A 173 9.20 20.63 2.35
CA LEU A 173 9.24 19.28 2.90
C LEU A 173 10.60 18.67 2.61
N VAL A 174 11.24 18.07 3.62
CA VAL A 174 12.58 17.48 3.48
C VAL A 174 12.55 16.01 3.85
N PHE A 175 12.72 15.14 2.86
CA PHE A 175 12.83 13.70 3.03
C PHE A 175 14.27 13.32 3.36
N PHE A 176 14.58 13.25 4.66
CA PHE A 176 15.88 12.81 5.17
C PHE A 176 15.82 11.38 5.74
N LYS A 177 14.90 10.57 5.19
CA LYS A 177 14.69 9.15 5.47
C LYS A 177 14.17 8.43 4.23
N LYS A 178 14.44 7.13 4.11
CA LYS A 178 13.82 6.27 3.09
C LYS A 178 12.34 6.02 3.48
N VAL A 179 11.43 6.23 2.54
CA VAL A 179 9.99 5.99 2.65
C VAL A 179 9.62 4.87 1.71
N ARG A 180 9.12 3.76 2.26
CA ARG A 180 8.74 2.57 1.47
C ARG A 180 7.24 2.43 1.27
N SER A 181 6.44 3.01 2.17
CA SER A 181 4.98 2.97 2.05
C SER A 181 4.48 4.10 1.15
N LYS A 182 3.77 3.72 0.08
CA LYS A 182 3.12 4.64 -0.86
C LYS A 182 2.14 5.58 -0.16
N SER A 183 1.33 5.04 0.75
CA SER A 183 0.37 5.84 1.53
C SER A 183 1.07 6.90 2.38
N LYS A 184 2.11 6.51 3.12
CA LYS A 184 2.89 7.47 3.93
C LYS A 184 3.54 8.55 3.06
N PHE A 185 4.13 8.16 1.94
CA PHE A 185 4.74 9.11 1.00
C PHE A 185 3.74 10.18 0.55
N TRP A 186 2.55 9.78 0.08
CA TRP A 186 1.51 10.74 -0.33
C TRP A 186 0.93 11.54 0.84
N GLN A 187 0.83 10.95 2.05
CA GLN A 187 0.42 11.69 3.24
C GLN A 187 1.43 12.77 3.63
N MET A 188 2.74 12.48 3.50
CA MET A 188 3.82 13.43 3.75
C MET A 188 3.79 14.57 2.72
N ILE A 189 3.66 14.26 1.43
CA ILE A 189 3.49 15.27 0.37
C ILE A 189 2.25 16.13 0.61
N GLY A 190 1.14 15.51 1.03
CA GLY A 190 -0.12 16.17 1.36
C GLY A 190 -0.01 17.28 2.41
N ARG A 191 1.09 17.36 3.18
CA ARG A 191 1.35 18.44 4.14
C ARG A 191 1.61 19.78 3.44
N GLY A 192 2.19 19.77 2.25
CA GLY A 192 2.51 20.98 1.48
C GLY A 192 1.39 21.45 0.56
N THR A 193 0.36 20.64 0.30
CA THR A 193 -0.60 20.89 -0.79
C THR A 193 -1.67 21.93 -0.47
N ARG A 194 -1.81 22.35 0.79
CA ARG A 194 -2.85 23.28 1.21
C ARG A 194 -2.64 24.69 0.66
N LEU A 195 -3.73 25.31 0.21
CA LEU A 195 -3.77 26.74 -0.13
C LEU A 195 -3.52 27.60 1.09
N ARG A 196 -2.81 28.72 0.90
CA ARG A 196 -2.66 29.75 1.91
C ARG A 196 -2.63 31.12 1.25
N LYS A 197 -3.66 31.92 1.53
CA LYS A 197 -3.73 33.30 1.04
C LYS A 197 -2.77 34.21 1.75
N ASP A 198 -2.30 35.25 1.07
CA ASP A 198 -1.46 36.30 1.65
C ASP A 198 -0.22 35.79 2.42
N LEU A 199 0.33 34.63 2.04
CA LEU A 199 1.45 34.02 2.76
C LEU A 199 2.74 34.85 2.63
N PHE A 200 2.96 35.43 1.45
CA PHE A 200 4.15 36.21 1.15
C PHE A 200 3.92 37.72 1.31
N GLY A 201 2.69 38.12 1.62
CA GLY A 201 2.26 39.51 1.78
C GLY A 201 0.85 39.72 1.24
N PRO A 202 0.25 40.92 1.45
CA PRO A 202 -1.09 41.20 0.98
C PRO A 202 -1.24 41.01 -0.54
N GLY A 203 -2.11 40.08 -0.95
CA GLY A 203 -2.37 39.70 -2.33
C GLY A 203 -1.40 38.69 -2.94
N ASP A 204 -0.39 38.21 -2.19
CA ASP A 204 0.55 37.21 -2.67
C ASP A 204 0.37 35.86 -1.95
N ASP A 205 -0.46 35.03 -2.57
CA ASP A 205 -0.85 33.72 -2.11
C ASP A 205 0.26 32.68 -2.33
N LYS A 206 0.23 31.61 -1.54
CA LYS A 206 0.99 30.39 -1.79
C LYS A 206 0.56 29.77 -3.12
N LYS A 207 1.51 29.58 -4.04
CA LYS A 207 1.29 28.99 -5.38
C LYS A 207 1.84 27.58 -5.49
N GLU A 208 2.89 27.29 -4.74
CA GLU A 208 3.61 26.02 -4.76
C GLU A 208 4.31 25.76 -3.42
N PHE A 209 4.89 24.56 -3.29
CA PHE A 209 5.80 24.18 -2.22
C PHE A 209 6.98 23.38 -2.77
N LEU A 210 8.07 23.27 -2.01
CA LEU A 210 9.25 22.49 -2.40
C LEU A 210 9.36 21.18 -1.64
N ILE A 211 9.85 20.16 -2.33
CA ILE A 211 10.23 18.88 -1.76
C ILE A 211 11.73 18.67 -1.96
N PHE A 212 12.49 18.54 -0.88
CA PHE A 212 13.89 18.14 -0.91
C PHE A 212 13.97 16.64 -0.62
N ASP A 213 14.60 15.87 -1.49
CA ASP A 213 14.74 14.42 -1.34
C ASP A 213 16.20 14.00 -1.47
N TYR A 214 16.73 13.44 -0.38
CA TYR A 214 18.13 13.01 -0.28
C TYR A 214 18.30 11.49 -0.31
N LEU A 215 17.19 10.74 -0.36
CA LEU A 215 17.16 9.29 -0.17
C LEU A 215 16.44 8.56 -1.33
N GLY A 216 16.23 9.24 -2.45
CA GLY A 216 15.69 8.65 -3.69
C GLY A 216 14.22 8.21 -3.60
N ASN A 217 13.42 8.84 -2.73
CA ASN A 217 12.00 8.54 -2.58
C ASN A 217 11.20 8.94 -3.83
N MET A 218 11.49 10.11 -4.41
CA MET A 218 10.80 10.62 -5.60
C MET A 218 11.05 9.69 -6.79
N GLU A 219 12.30 9.32 -7.05
CA GLU A 219 12.69 8.36 -8.07
C GLU A 219 11.98 7.00 -7.85
N TYR A 220 12.02 6.48 -6.62
CA TYR A 220 11.39 5.21 -6.25
C TYR A 220 9.89 5.16 -6.57
N PHE A 221 9.11 6.19 -6.19
CA PHE A 221 7.66 6.22 -6.42
C PHE A 221 7.26 6.68 -7.82
N ARG A 222 8.14 7.38 -8.55
CA ARG A 222 7.93 7.72 -9.97
C ARG A 222 8.01 6.48 -10.86
N VAL A 223 8.98 5.60 -10.60
CA VAL A 223 9.22 4.38 -11.39
C VAL A 223 8.30 3.23 -10.95
N ASN A 224 8.04 3.06 -9.66
CA ASN A 224 7.17 2.00 -9.13
C ASN A 224 5.71 2.47 -8.96
N LYS A 225 4.97 2.62 -10.08
CA LYS A 225 3.52 2.93 -10.04
C LYS A 225 2.71 1.91 -9.22
N ASN A 226 3.21 0.69 -9.06
CA ASN A 226 2.63 -0.41 -8.26
C ASN A 226 3.39 -0.70 -6.95
N ALA A 227 4.06 0.28 -6.34
CA ALA A 227 4.66 0.09 -5.01
C ALA A 227 3.59 -0.44 -4.03
N GLU A 228 3.87 -1.59 -3.41
CA GLU A 228 2.93 -2.42 -2.66
C GLU A 228 1.93 -1.60 -1.82
N LYS A 229 0.64 -1.89 -1.99
CA LYS A 229 -0.43 -1.39 -1.12
C LYS A 229 -0.15 -1.87 0.30
N SER A 230 0.43 -1.02 1.13
CA SER A 230 0.44 -1.20 2.57
C SER A 230 0.32 0.15 3.24
N GLY A 231 -0.93 0.62 3.28
CA GLY A 231 -1.36 1.88 3.88
C GLY A 231 -1.82 1.78 5.33
N ILE A 232 -1.69 0.61 5.96
CA ILE A 232 -1.89 0.42 7.41
C ILE A 232 -0.67 -0.38 7.87
N ILE A 233 0.15 0.18 8.77
CA ILE A 233 1.21 -0.61 9.40
C ILE A 233 0.49 -1.63 10.26
N GLU A 234 0.54 -2.89 9.85
CA GLU A 234 0.01 -3.97 10.65
C GLU A 234 0.75 -4.01 11.98
N SER A 235 -0.01 -4.03 13.08
CA SER A 235 0.58 -4.21 14.40
C SER A 235 1.32 -5.54 14.46
N LEU A 236 2.30 -5.67 15.35
CA LEU A 236 3.01 -6.94 15.54
C LEU A 236 2.02 -8.07 15.87
N SER A 237 0.97 -7.78 16.64
CA SER A 237 -0.11 -8.73 16.94
C SER A 237 -0.91 -9.11 15.70
N GLN A 238 -1.23 -8.16 14.82
CA GLN A 238 -1.90 -8.43 13.54
C GLN A 238 -1.04 -9.36 12.67
N ARG A 239 0.25 -9.07 12.54
CA ARG A 239 1.19 -9.86 11.74
C ARG A 239 1.35 -11.29 12.28
N ILE A 240 1.48 -11.43 13.60
CA ILE A 240 1.52 -12.75 14.27
C ILE A 240 0.22 -13.49 14.02
N TYR A 241 -0.93 -12.83 14.18
CA TYR A 241 -2.22 -13.46 13.98
C TYR A 241 -2.40 -13.95 12.54
N LYS A 242 -2.07 -13.13 11.53
CA LYS A 242 -2.09 -13.55 10.12
C LYS A 242 -1.21 -14.77 9.86
N LEU A 243 0.02 -14.74 10.37
CA LEU A 243 0.96 -15.84 10.22
C LEU A 243 0.46 -17.14 10.89
N ARG A 244 -0.22 -17.03 12.04
CA ARG A 244 -0.86 -18.17 12.70
C ARG A 244 -2.06 -18.72 11.92
N VAL A 245 -2.81 -17.88 11.22
CA VAL A 245 -3.86 -18.34 10.29
C VAL A 245 -3.24 -19.14 9.15
N ASP A 246 -2.13 -18.65 8.59
CA ASP A 246 -1.43 -19.34 7.51
C ASP A 246 -0.80 -20.67 7.96
N ILE A 247 -0.23 -20.71 9.18
CA ILE A 247 0.26 -21.94 9.81
C ILE A 247 -0.88 -22.92 10.03
N LEU A 248 -2.03 -22.49 10.58
CA LEU A 248 -3.19 -23.35 10.77
C LEU A 248 -3.65 -23.97 9.45
N TYR A 249 -3.78 -23.16 8.39
CA TYR A 249 -4.12 -23.65 7.06
C TYR A 249 -3.09 -24.68 6.55
N ALA A 250 -1.80 -24.40 6.69
CA ALA A 250 -0.74 -25.30 6.26
C ALA A 250 -0.70 -26.60 7.08
N LEU A 251 -0.96 -26.55 8.39
CA LEU A 251 -1.07 -27.73 9.26
C LEU A 251 -2.22 -28.63 8.82
N GLU A 252 -3.37 -28.06 8.47
CA GLU A 252 -4.51 -28.85 7.96
C GLU A 252 -4.17 -29.58 6.66
N GLN A 253 -3.40 -28.96 5.76
CA GLN A 253 -2.95 -29.61 4.51
C GLN A 253 -1.90 -30.71 4.74
N ASN A 254 -1.11 -30.59 5.83
CA ASN A 254 -0.02 -31.51 6.15
C ASN A 254 -0.37 -32.51 7.26
N ALA A 255 -1.63 -32.59 7.70
CA ALA A 255 -2.03 -33.43 8.82
C ALA A 255 -1.83 -34.92 8.52
N THR A 256 -0.81 -35.54 9.12
CA THR A 256 -0.46 -36.95 8.89
C THR A 256 -0.87 -37.89 10.01
N ASP A 257 -1.01 -37.40 11.24
CA ASP A 257 -1.18 -38.20 12.44
C ASP A 257 -1.99 -37.44 13.53
N GLN A 258 -2.16 -38.10 14.67
CA GLN A 258 -2.92 -37.56 15.80
C GLN A 258 -2.24 -36.32 16.43
N ASP A 259 -0.91 -36.21 16.37
CA ASP A 259 -0.20 -35.07 16.96
C ASP A 259 -0.50 -33.79 16.17
N TYR A 260 -0.59 -33.88 14.83
CA TYR A 260 -1.06 -32.76 13.99
C TYR A 260 -2.50 -32.40 14.29
N VAL A 261 -3.38 -33.39 14.45
CA VAL A 261 -4.80 -33.14 14.78
C VAL A 261 -4.93 -32.42 16.13
N ASP A 262 -4.15 -32.83 17.12
CA ASP A 262 -4.17 -32.21 18.46
C ASP A 262 -3.64 -30.77 18.41
N GLU A 263 -2.59 -30.51 17.64
CA GLU A 263 -2.07 -29.16 17.43
C GLU A 263 -3.05 -28.26 16.66
N ILE A 264 -3.69 -28.75 15.60
CA ILE A 264 -4.74 -28.02 14.87
C ILE A 264 -5.86 -27.62 15.83
N ASN A 265 -6.33 -28.56 16.66
CA ASN A 265 -7.39 -28.26 17.64
C ASN A 265 -6.93 -27.23 18.70
N LYS A 266 -5.66 -27.27 19.13
CA LYS A 266 -5.06 -26.25 20.01
C LYS A 266 -5.05 -24.87 19.33
N GLN A 267 -4.54 -24.78 18.10
CA GLN A 267 -4.48 -23.54 17.32
C GLN A 267 -5.88 -22.96 17.07
N ILE A 268 -6.87 -23.78 16.68
CA ILE A 268 -8.27 -23.36 16.49
C ILE A 268 -8.83 -22.76 17.78
N LYS A 269 -8.62 -23.43 18.93
CA LYS A 269 -9.12 -22.95 20.23
C LYS A 269 -8.52 -21.60 20.61
N GLU A 270 -7.22 -21.42 20.41
CA GLU A 270 -6.55 -20.16 20.69
C GLU A 270 -7.00 -19.04 19.73
N MET A 271 -7.02 -19.32 18.42
CA MET A 271 -7.33 -18.33 17.38
C MET A 271 -8.78 -17.85 17.43
N SER A 272 -9.73 -18.76 17.63
CA SER A 272 -11.15 -18.43 17.83
C SER A 272 -11.40 -17.73 19.17
N GLY A 273 -10.62 -18.05 20.21
CA GLY A 273 -10.68 -17.38 21.51
C GLY A 273 -10.46 -15.86 21.44
N TYR A 274 -9.54 -15.40 20.57
CA TYR A 274 -9.34 -13.97 20.34
C TYR A 274 -10.58 -13.29 19.74
N ILE A 275 -11.29 -13.95 18.83
CA ILE A 275 -12.52 -13.42 18.21
C ILE A 275 -13.69 -13.45 19.20
N GLN A 276 -13.78 -14.50 20.02
CA GLN A 276 -14.79 -14.62 21.08
C GLN A 276 -14.67 -13.51 22.13
N ALA A 277 -13.44 -13.08 22.44
CA ALA A 277 -13.15 -12.01 23.38
C ALA A 277 -13.45 -10.59 22.86
N LEU A 278 -13.78 -10.42 21.57
CA LEU A 278 -14.07 -9.11 21.00
C LEU A 278 -15.34 -8.50 21.59
N ASN A 279 -15.25 -7.21 21.96
CA ASN A 279 -16.40 -6.42 22.38
C ASN A 279 -17.26 -6.07 21.15
N GLU A 280 -18.39 -6.75 20.98
CA GLU A 280 -19.35 -6.52 19.88
C GLU A 280 -19.93 -5.10 19.86
N ASP A 281 -19.90 -4.38 20.99
CA ASP A 281 -20.36 -3.00 21.03
C ASP A 281 -19.39 -1.99 20.44
N SER A 282 -18.13 -2.39 20.25
CA SER A 282 -17.08 -1.55 19.64
C SER A 282 -17.42 -1.21 18.19
N PHE A 283 -17.26 0.06 17.84
CA PHE A 283 -17.52 0.57 16.48
C PHE A 283 -16.78 -0.23 15.40
N ASN A 284 -15.50 -0.55 15.63
CA ASN A 284 -14.68 -1.31 14.67
C ASN A 284 -15.15 -2.76 14.51
N VAL A 285 -15.70 -3.36 15.58
CA VAL A 285 -16.25 -4.73 15.55
C VAL A 285 -17.60 -4.75 14.85
N LYS A 286 -18.45 -3.72 15.07
CA LYS A 286 -19.75 -3.56 14.39
C LYS A 286 -19.62 -3.46 12.87
N LEU A 287 -18.58 -2.79 12.37
CA LEU A 287 -18.30 -2.70 10.93
C LEU A 287 -18.00 -4.07 10.28
N ARG A 288 -17.58 -5.07 11.07
CA ARG A 288 -17.15 -6.40 10.60
C ARG A 288 -17.94 -7.54 11.25
N LEU A 289 -19.12 -7.22 11.79
CA LEU A 289 -19.90 -8.12 12.66
C LEU A 289 -20.27 -9.45 11.98
N LYS A 290 -20.51 -9.43 10.66
CA LYS A 290 -20.75 -10.63 9.86
C LYS A 290 -19.62 -11.66 10.03
N TYR A 291 -18.37 -11.23 9.83
CA TYR A 291 -17.19 -12.09 9.93
C TYR A 291 -16.91 -12.48 11.38
N VAL A 292 -17.14 -11.56 12.33
CA VAL A 292 -16.99 -11.83 13.77
C VAL A 292 -17.95 -12.95 14.19
N HIS A 293 -19.23 -12.88 13.86
CA HIS A 293 -20.19 -13.93 14.20
C HIS A 293 -19.85 -15.26 13.54
N GLN A 294 -19.39 -15.23 12.29
CA GLN A 294 -18.95 -16.44 11.59
C GLN A 294 -17.79 -17.11 12.32
N TYR A 295 -16.69 -16.40 12.58
CA TYR A 295 -15.48 -17.00 13.16
C TYR A 295 -15.45 -17.00 14.69
N LYS A 296 -16.52 -16.59 15.38
CA LYS A 296 -16.71 -16.88 16.81
C LYS A 296 -16.93 -18.36 17.10
N ASN A 297 -17.53 -19.10 16.16
CA ASN A 297 -17.73 -20.53 16.28
C ASN A 297 -16.42 -21.28 15.90
N PRO A 298 -15.78 -22.02 16.82
CA PRO A 298 -14.56 -22.79 16.52
C PRO A 298 -14.74 -23.82 15.39
N ASP A 299 -15.95 -24.33 15.16
CA ASP A 299 -16.19 -25.28 14.06
C ASP A 299 -15.93 -24.68 12.68
N ASN A 300 -16.11 -23.35 12.53
CA ASN A 300 -15.85 -22.63 11.27
C ASN A 300 -14.36 -22.40 11.01
N TRP A 301 -13.47 -22.86 11.89
CA TRP A 301 -12.03 -22.84 11.70
C TRP A 301 -11.45 -24.16 11.19
N ARG A 302 -12.30 -25.17 10.98
CA ARG A 302 -11.90 -26.49 10.47
C ARG A 302 -12.00 -26.53 8.95
N ASN A 303 -10.97 -27.06 8.30
CA ASN A 303 -10.84 -27.17 6.84
C ASN A 303 -10.97 -25.81 6.15
N LEU A 304 -10.19 -24.82 6.60
CA LEU A 304 -10.18 -23.49 6.01
C LEU A 304 -9.78 -23.58 4.53
N ASN A 305 -10.49 -22.88 3.64
CA ASN A 305 -10.04 -22.67 2.26
C ASN A 305 -9.32 -21.33 2.11
N GLU A 306 -8.72 -21.09 0.94
CA GLU A 306 -7.99 -19.84 0.66
C GLU A 306 -8.85 -18.58 0.91
N MET A 307 -10.14 -18.60 0.58
CA MET A 307 -11.04 -17.47 0.81
C MET A 307 -11.30 -17.26 2.30
N ASP A 308 -11.47 -18.32 3.09
CA ASP A 308 -11.63 -18.22 4.54
C ASP A 308 -10.40 -17.60 5.19
N THR A 309 -9.19 -18.04 4.80
CA THR A 309 -7.96 -17.43 5.31
C THR A 309 -7.86 -15.95 4.94
N HIS A 310 -8.30 -15.57 3.73
CA HIS A 310 -8.33 -14.17 3.29
C HIS A 310 -9.30 -13.34 4.13
N TYR A 311 -10.52 -13.83 4.37
CA TYR A 311 -11.49 -13.13 5.23
C TYR A 311 -10.98 -12.97 6.65
N ILE A 312 -10.41 -14.01 7.26
CA ILE A 312 -9.86 -13.90 8.62
C ILE A 312 -8.71 -12.89 8.65
N LYS A 313 -7.80 -12.93 7.67
CA LYS A 313 -6.65 -12.02 7.61
C LYS A 313 -7.06 -10.57 7.37
N ASP A 314 -7.96 -10.27 6.44
CA ASP A 314 -8.24 -8.89 6.05
C ASP A 314 -9.37 -8.27 6.88
N GLU A 315 -10.36 -9.06 7.27
CA GLU A 315 -11.52 -8.59 8.04
C GLU A 315 -11.34 -8.77 9.55
N LEU A 316 -10.59 -9.76 10.05
CA LEU A 316 -10.55 -9.98 11.50
C LEU A 316 -9.22 -9.62 12.17
N SER A 317 -8.08 -9.77 11.49
CA SER A 317 -6.76 -9.54 12.12
C SER A 317 -6.65 -8.17 12.80
N SER A 318 -7.22 -7.12 12.20
CA SER A 318 -7.11 -5.75 12.72
C SER A 318 -7.81 -5.54 14.07
N LEU A 319 -8.79 -6.38 14.38
CA LEU A 319 -9.57 -6.35 15.62
C LEU A 319 -8.89 -7.13 16.75
N VAL A 320 -7.96 -8.04 16.42
CA VAL A 320 -7.33 -8.93 17.38
C VAL A 320 -6.25 -8.19 18.18
N VAL A 321 -6.37 -8.29 19.51
CA VAL A 321 -5.37 -7.81 20.45
C VAL A 321 -4.78 -9.01 21.18
N ILE A 322 -3.49 -9.28 20.93
CA ILE A 322 -2.74 -10.29 21.68
C ILE A 322 -2.22 -9.61 22.96
N HIS A 323 -2.87 -9.89 24.09
CA HIS A 323 -2.53 -9.40 25.42
C HIS A 323 -1.27 -10.08 25.96
N ASP A 324 -0.13 -9.74 25.36
CA ASP A 324 1.19 -10.04 25.90
C ASP A 324 1.94 -8.72 26.11
N GLU A 325 2.36 -8.44 27.34
CA GLU A 325 3.10 -7.22 27.67
C GLU A 325 4.56 -7.30 27.20
N ASP A 326 5.09 -8.50 26.97
CA ASP A 326 6.46 -8.71 26.50
C ASP A 326 6.55 -8.57 24.97
N THR A 327 6.94 -7.37 24.54
CA THR A 327 7.13 -7.06 23.12
C THR A 327 8.29 -7.84 22.51
N GLN A 328 9.36 -8.13 23.27
CA GLN A 328 10.50 -8.92 22.76
C GLN A 328 10.10 -10.38 22.53
N ALA A 329 9.28 -10.94 23.43
CA ALA A 329 8.69 -12.26 23.26
C ALA A 329 7.84 -12.33 21.98
N LYS A 330 7.00 -11.33 21.71
CA LYS A 330 6.22 -11.26 20.45
C LYS A 330 7.11 -11.16 19.21
N PHE A 331 8.20 -10.40 19.25
CA PHE A 331 9.13 -10.34 18.12
C PHE A 331 9.80 -11.69 17.88
N PHE A 332 10.18 -12.39 18.95
CA PHE A 332 10.75 -13.73 18.88
C PHE A 332 9.76 -14.75 18.31
N ASP A 333 8.52 -14.79 18.81
CA ASP A 333 7.44 -15.62 18.26
C ASP A 333 7.29 -15.42 16.76
N ARG A 334 7.27 -14.17 16.31
CA ARG A 334 7.13 -13.89 14.87
C ARG A 334 8.26 -14.52 14.06
N GLN A 335 9.50 -14.52 14.55
CA GLN A 335 10.60 -15.19 13.84
C GLN A 335 10.41 -16.71 13.82
N MET A 336 10.01 -17.31 14.95
CA MET A 336 9.76 -18.76 15.03
C MET A 336 8.60 -19.20 14.13
N TYR A 337 7.48 -18.49 14.17
CA TYR A 337 6.35 -18.73 13.26
C TYR A 337 6.72 -18.58 11.79
N MET A 338 7.66 -17.67 11.44
CA MET A 338 8.14 -17.57 10.06
C MET A 338 8.95 -18.81 9.65
N ILE A 339 9.73 -19.38 10.58
CA ILE A 339 10.51 -20.60 10.35
C ILE A 339 9.57 -21.82 10.24
N GLU A 340 8.58 -21.94 11.13
CA GLU A 340 7.57 -23.01 11.08
C GLU A 340 6.75 -22.96 9.79
N MET A 341 6.32 -21.77 9.36
CA MET A 341 5.63 -21.59 8.08
C MET A 341 6.51 -21.97 6.89
N ALA A 342 7.80 -21.62 6.93
CA ALA A 342 8.75 -22.02 5.90
C ALA A 342 8.97 -23.54 5.88
N TYR A 343 9.02 -24.19 7.05
CA TYR A 343 9.08 -25.65 7.15
C TYR A 343 7.87 -26.31 6.50
N LEU A 344 6.64 -25.87 6.85
CA LEU A 344 5.40 -26.45 6.34
C LEU A 344 5.18 -26.26 4.82
N ASN A 345 5.79 -25.23 4.23
CA ASN A 345 5.69 -24.94 2.79
C ASN A 345 6.97 -25.25 2.00
N HIS A 346 7.98 -25.83 2.65
CA HIS A 346 9.28 -26.14 2.04
C HIS A 346 10.00 -24.91 1.44
N TYR A 347 9.95 -23.77 2.13
CA TYR A 347 10.66 -22.54 1.78
C TYR A 347 11.98 -22.38 2.52
N ASP A 348 12.87 -21.53 2.00
CA ASP A 348 14.11 -21.16 2.68
C ASP A 348 13.85 -20.16 3.82
N ALA A 349 14.39 -20.47 5.00
CA ALA A 349 14.30 -19.64 6.20
C ALA A 349 15.68 -19.21 6.73
N THR A 350 16.77 -19.42 5.96
CA THR A 350 18.16 -19.23 6.43
C THR A 350 18.38 -17.87 7.08
N SER A 351 17.86 -16.78 6.49
CA SER A 351 17.99 -15.43 7.05
C SER A 351 17.32 -15.27 8.42
N VAL A 352 16.13 -15.86 8.59
CA VAL A 352 15.35 -15.78 9.85
C VAL A 352 15.97 -16.68 10.91
N ILE A 353 16.44 -17.86 10.54
CA ILE A 353 17.18 -18.79 11.40
C ILE A 353 18.43 -18.10 11.97
N ASN A 354 19.20 -17.37 11.14
CA ASN A 354 20.37 -16.64 11.60
C ASN A 354 20.04 -15.61 12.69
N ASN A 355 18.87 -14.95 12.63
CA ASN A 355 18.43 -14.04 13.69
C ASN A 355 18.15 -14.78 15.00
N VAL A 356 17.52 -15.96 14.93
CA VAL A 356 17.25 -16.80 16.11
C VAL A 356 18.56 -17.35 16.70
N VAL A 357 19.50 -17.77 15.86
CA VAL A 357 20.86 -18.20 16.27
C VAL A 357 21.58 -17.06 17.00
N ALA A 358 21.49 -15.82 16.51
CA ALA A 358 22.07 -14.65 17.17
C ALA A 358 21.47 -14.41 18.56
N ILE A 359 20.13 -14.50 18.68
CA ILE A 359 19.42 -14.41 19.97
C ILE A 359 19.89 -15.52 20.92
N ALA A 360 19.97 -16.76 20.44
CA ALA A 360 20.40 -17.90 21.24
C ALA A 360 21.85 -17.73 21.73
N ASN A 361 22.75 -17.20 20.90
CA ASN A 361 24.13 -16.89 21.27
C ASN A 361 24.21 -15.86 22.40
N GLU A 362 23.45 -14.76 22.33
CA GLU A 362 23.43 -13.73 23.37
C GLU A 362 22.86 -14.25 24.69
N LEU A 363 21.79 -15.04 24.64
CA LEU A 363 21.24 -15.69 25.83
C LEU A 363 22.22 -16.68 26.44
N TYR A 364 22.92 -17.46 25.61
CA TYR A 364 23.88 -18.47 26.06
C TYR A 364 25.06 -17.86 26.83
N LYS A 365 25.51 -16.64 26.46
CA LYS A 365 26.53 -15.89 27.22
C LYS A 365 26.12 -15.64 28.67
N LYS A 366 24.81 -15.59 28.95
CA LYS A 366 24.23 -15.32 30.28
C LYS A 366 23.85 -16.60 31.04
N GLN A 367 24.45 -17.75 30.71
CA GLN A 367 24.19 -19.07 31.32
C GLN A 367 24.35 -19.15 32.85
N ALA A 368 24.95 -18.14 33.49
CA ALA A 368 24.96 -18.02 34.96
C ALA A 368 23.56 -17.72 35.54
N THR A 369 22.60 -17.27 34.73
CA THR A 369 21.21 -17.00 35.15
C THR A 369 20.43 -18.33 35.29
N PRO A 370 19.76 -18.61 36.43
CA PRO A 370 19.10 -19.90 36.66
C PRO A 370 18.08 -20.33 35.59
N ASP A 371 17.26 -19.39 35.10
CA ASP A 371 16.26 -19.66 34.06
C ASP A 371 16.91 -20.02 32.71
N ILE A 372 18.04 -19.40 32.38
CA ILE A 372 18.83 -19.69 31.17
C ILE A 372 19.54 -21.04 31.32
N ALA A 373 20.14 -21.30 32.48
CA ALA A 373 20.81 -22.58 32.77
C ALA A 373 19.85 -23.78 32.61
N ARG A 374 18.60 -23.64 33.08
CA ARG A 374 17.57 -24.68 32.96
C ARG A 374 17.21 -25.02 31.51
N ASN A 375 17.36 -24.08 30.59
CA ASN A 375 16.99 -24.22 29.17
C ASN A 375 18.22 -24.22 28.25
N ALA A 376 19.42 -24.45 28.79
CA ALA A 376 20.68 -24.33 28.04
C ALA A 376 20.79 -25.33 26.89
N GLU A 377 20.15 -26.50 26.99
CA GLU A 377 20.13 -27.51 25.91
C GLU A 377 19.40 -26.99 24.68
N TYR A 378 18.25 -26.34 24.85
CA TYR A 378 17.51 -25.72 23.74
C TYR A 378 18.29 -24.56 23.09
N LEU A 379 19.03 -23.79 23.88
CA LEU A 379 19.93 -22.76 23.34
C LEU A 379 21.08 -23.36 22.53
N LYS A 380 21.58 -24.55 22.91
CA LYS A 380 22.57 -25.29 22.12
C LYS A 380 21.96 -25.80 20.81
N CYS A 381 20.76 -26.38 20.86
CA CYS A 381 20.04 -26.81 19.65
C CYS A 381 19.83 -25.64 18.67
N ALA A 382 19.36 -24.49 19.15
CA ALA A 382 19.18 -23.30 18.30
C ALA A 382 20.48 -22.81 17.64
N LYS A 383 21.64 -23.07 18.24
CA LYS A 383 22.96 -22.70 17.71
C LYS A 383 23.55 -23.75 16.77
N ASP A 384 23.00 -24.96 16.75
CA ASP A 384 23.52 -26.07 15.98
C ASP A 384 22.92 -26.05 14.56
N PRO A 385 23.73 -25.87 13.49
CA PRO A 385 23.23 -25.88 12.12
C PRO A 385 22.55 -27.21 11.73
N ASP A 386 22.93 -28.34 12.33
CA ASP A 386 22.37 -29.65 12.00
C ASP A 386 21.00 -29.88 12.63
N TYR A 387 20.70 -29.19 13.74
CA TYR A 387 19.36 -29.19 14.33
C TYR A 387 18.35 -28.62 13.33
N TRP A 388 18.64 -27.48 12.72
CA TRP A 388 17.73 -26.83 11.76
C TRP A 388 17.45 -27.64 10.48
N LYS A 389 18.33 -28.60 10.15
CA LYS A 389 18.13 -29.51 9.01
C LYS A 389 17.24 -30.70 9.33
N THR A 390 17.13 -31.06 10.62
CA THR A 390 16.49 -32.30 11.07
C THR A 390 15.24 -32.07 11.92
N ALA A 391 15.10 -30.88 12.52
CA ALA A 391 13.95 -30.50 13.33
C ALA A 391 12.65 -30.50 12.52
N ASN A 392 11.61 -31.09 13.10
CA ASN A 392 10.25 -31.02 12.58
C ASN A 392 9.47 -29.83 13.18
N TYR A 393 8.22 -29.62 12.74
CA TYR A 393 7.35 -28.56 13.25
C TYR A 393 7.23 -28.57 14.79
N PHE A 394 7.06 -29.74 15.42
CA PHE A 394 6.90 -29.85 16.87
C PHE A 394 8.20 -29.53 17.62
N ASP A 395 9.36 -29.90 17.06
CA ASP A 395 10.65 -29.52 17.62
C ASP A 395 10.82 -28.00 17.63
N LEU A 396 10.39 -27.33 16.56
CA LEU A 396 10.42 -25.86 16.44
C LEU A 396 9.49 -25.18 17.44
N GLU A 397 8.27 -25.69 17.64
CA GLU A 397 7.33 -25.17 18.64
C GLU A 397 7.88 -25.34 20.07
N VAL A 398 8.46 -26.50 20.38
CA VAL A 398 9.14 -26.71 21.68
C VAL A 398 10.30 -25.72 21.84
N LEU A 399 11.11 -25.51 20.80
CA LEU A 399 12.19 -24.54 20.83
C LEU A 399 11.67 -23.12 21.09
N ARG A 400 10.58 -22.73 20.41
CA ARG A 400 9.92 -21.43 20.58
C ARG A 400 9.48 -21.23 22.03
N GLU A 401 8.74 -22.18 22.60
CA GLU A 401 8.23 -22.08 23.97
C GLU A 401 9.35 -21.96 25.02
N LYS A 402 10.44 -22.73 24.85
CA LYS A 402 11.55 -22.76 25.81
C LYS A 402 12.43 -21.51 25.77
N ILE A 403 12.64 -20.94 24.58
CA ILE A 403 13.48 -19.73 24.42
C ILE A 403 12.67 -18.45 24.64
N ARG A 404 11.37 -18.44 24.31
CA ARG A 404 10.48 -17.27 24.45
C ARG A 404 10.62 -16.58 25.81
N GLY A 405 10.51 -17.33 26.90
CA GLY A 405 10.56 -16.77 28.26
C GLY A 405 11.93 -16.23 28.68
N LEU A 406 12.98 -16.53 27.90
CA LEU A 406 14.35 -16.11 28.17
C LEU A 406 14.70 -14.79 27.48
N VAL A 407 13.98 -14.40 26.43
CA VAL A 407 14.34 -13.18 25.65
C VAL A 407 14.31 -11.91 26.49
N LYS A 408 13.53 -11.88 27.59
CA LYS A 408 13.56 -10.82 28.61
C LYS A 408 14.94 -10.57 29.22
N TYR A 409 15.85 -11.55 29.17
CA TYR A 409 17.23 -11.45 29.65
C TYR A 409 18.21 -10.92 28.60
N LEU A 410 17.78 -10.81 27.34
CA LEU A 410 18.43 -9.92 26.40
C LEU A 410 18.27 -8.53 26.99
N THR A 411 19.32 -8.05 27.65
CA THR A 411 19.51 -6.64 27.93
C THR A 411 19.09 -5.92 26.65
N LYS A 412 18.13 -4.98 26.74
CA LYS A 412 17.83 -4.04 25.65
C LYS A 412 19.18 -3.75 25.02
N VAL A 413 19.38 -4.19 23.78
CA VAL A 413 20.66 -4.00 23.06
C VAL A 413 21.10 -2.61 23.46
N ASP A 414 22.23 -2.48 24.16
CA ASP A 414 22.72 -1.16 24.54
C ASP A 414 22.63 -0.38 23.24
N PRO A 415 21.80 0.67 23.16
CA PRO A 415 21.58 1.34 21.89
C PRO A 415 22.98 1.67 21.42
N VAL A 416 23.37 1.11 20.24
CA VAL A 416 24.69 1.37 19.65
C VAL A 416 24.86 2.87 19.81
N LYS A 417 25.83 3.25 20.65
CA LYS A 417 25.94 4.66 21.04
C LYS A 417 26.03 5.43 19.73
N PRO A 418 25.22 6.47 19.53
CA PRO A 418 25.35 7.34 18.37
C PRO A 418 26.82 7.69 18.16
N ILE A 419 27.36 7.38 16.99
CA ILE A 419 28.71 7.76 16.58
C ILE A 419 28.56 8.95 15.65
N ASP A 420 29.18 10.06 16.01
CA ASP A 420 29.27 11.23 15.13
C ASP A 420 30.58 11.16 14.36
N THR A 421 30.55 11.52 13.08
CA THR A 421 31.74 11.61 12.22
C THR A 421 31.81 12.97 11.55
N HIS A 422 33.01 13.44 11.21
CA HIS A 422 33.23 14.76 10.58
C HIS A 422 33.71 14.67 9.12
N PHE A 423 33.55 13.51 8.50
CA PHE A 423 33.99 13.25 7.13
C PHE A 423 33.28 14.15 6.12
N THR A 424 34.03 14.65 5.15
CA THR A 424 33.57 15.51 4.07
C THR A 424 32.74 14.70 3.09
N ASP A 425 31.45 15.03 2.99
CA ASP A 425 30.53 14.40 2.04
C ASP A 425 30.41 15.28 0.79
N GLU A 426 30.04 14.67 -0.33
CA GLU A 426 29.98 15.33 -1.63
C GLU A 426 28.59 15.16 -2.25
N ILE A 427 28.10 16.25 -2.88
CA ILE A 427 26.90 16.18 -3.73
C ILE A 427 27.33 15.62 -5.07
N ILE A 428 26.85 14.42 -5.40
CA ILE A 428 27.06 13.77 -6.70
C ILE A 428 26.21 14.46 -7.77
N GLU A 429 24.94 14.69 -7.46
CA GLU A 429 23.96 15.20 -8.42
C GLU A 429 22.82 15.91 -7.71
N THR A 430 22.33 17.01 -8.29
CA THR A 430 21.06 17.65 -7.91
C THR A 430 20.19 17.81 -9.15
N LYS A 431 18.95 17.33 -9.08
CA LYS A 431 17.93 17.46 -10.13
C LYS A 431 16.71 18.19 -9.61
N VAL A 432 16.23 19.16 -10.39
CA VAL A 432 14.93 19.79 -10.15
C VAL A 432 13.91 19.17 -11.10
N ASN A 433 12.81 18.65 -10.57
CA ASN A 433 11.73 18.06 -11.36
C ASN A 433 10.38 18.71 -11.05
N ASP A 434 9.50 18.72 -12.04
CA ASP A 434 8.09 19.06 -11.87
C ASP A 434 7.36 17.97 -11.08
N ALA A 435 6.23 18.32 -10.48
CA ALA A 435 5.39 17.38 -9.76
C ALA A 435 4.96 16.18 -10.62
N PHE A 436 5.03 14.99 -10.02
CA PHE A 436 4.32 13.81 -10.49
C PHE A 436 3.21 13.44 -9.50
N TYR A 437 2.14 12.83 -9.98
CA TYR A 437 0.96 12.49 -9.16
C TYR A 437 0.61 11.01 -9.27
N ASN A 438 -0.19 10.52 -8.31
CA ASN A 438 -0.59 9.13 -8.25
C ASN A 438 -1.73 8.85 -9.25
N ASP A 439 -1.44 8.16 -10.36
CA ASP A 439 -2.43 7.71 -11.36
C ASP A 439 -3.44 6.65 -10.84
N GLU A 440 -3.32 6.17 -9.59
CA GLU A 440 -4.09 5.02 -9.07
C GLU A 440 -5.62 5.19 -9.02
N GLY A 441 -6.14 6.40 -9.17
CA GLY A 441 -7.59 6.60 -9.34
C GLY A 441 -8.10 6.10 -10.69
N LEU A 442 -7.23 6.03 -11.70
CA LEU A 442 -7.60 5.81 -13.09
C LEU A 442 -7.56 4.32 -13.47
N GLU A 443 -6.44 3.62 -13.29
CA GLU A 443 -6.36 2.22 -13.79
C GLU A 443 -7.32 1.24 -13.08
N ASN A 444 -7.68 1.49 -11.81
CA ASN A 444 -8.48 0.56 -11.01
C ASN A 444 -9.99 0.69 -11.22
N TYR A 445 -10.51 1.82 -11.73
CA TYR A 445 -11.96 1.99 -11.91
C TYR A 445 -12.50 1.07 -13.03
N LYS A 446 -11.79 0.99 -14.15
CA LYS A 446 -12.18 0.14 -15.28
C LYS A 446 -12.22 -1.35 -14.87
N GLU A 447 -11.23 -1.81 -14.12
CA GLU A 447 -11.16 -3.19 -13.62
C GLU A 447 -12.25 -3.48 -12.59
N LYS A 448 -12.51 -2.56 -11.65
CA LYS A 448 -13.61 -2.68 -10.67
C LYS A 448 -14.97 -2.79 -11.35
N VAL A 449 -15.25 -1.92 -12.32
CA VAL A 449 -16.51 -1.96 -13.08
C VAL A 449 -16.64 -3.27 -13.84
N GLN A 450 -15.59 -3.72 -14.53
CA GLN A 450 -15.61 -4.98 -15.27
C GLN A 450 -15.82 -6.19 -14.35
N HIS A 451 -15.12 -6.23 -13.22
CA HIS A 451 -15.23 -7.32 -12.26
C HIS A 451 -16.62 -7.35 -11.61
N TYR A 452 -17.12 -6.20 -11.15
CA TYR A 452 -18.42 -6.12 -10.50
C TYR A 452 -19.55 -6.56 -11.42
N LEU A 453 -19.60 -6.03 -12.65
CA LEU A 453 -20.67 -6.33 -13.61
C LEU A 453 -20.70 -7.81 -14.02
N LYS A 454 -19.54 -8.48 -14.06
CA LYS A 454 -19.46 -9.92 -14.31
C LYS A 454 -19.80 -10.78 -13.09
N ALA A 455 -19.56 -10.27 -11.88
CA ALA A 455 -19.88 -10.98 -10.65
C ALA A 455 -21.35 -10.87 -10.24
N HIS A 456 -22.07 -9.85 -10.74
CA HIS A 456 -23.45 -9.53 -10.38
C HIS A 456 -24.38 -9.55 -11.61
N GLU A 457 -24.28 -10.60 -12.44
CA GLU A 457 -25.18 -10.79 -13.59
C GLU A 457 -26.64 -11.06 -13.17
N ASP A 458 -26.85 -11.35 -11.88
CA ASP A 458 -28.12 -11.58 -11.20
C ASP A 458 -28.79 -10.31 -10.63
N ASP A 459 -28.09 -9.16 -10.63
CA ASP A 459 -28.72 -7.87 -10.32
C ASP A 459 -29.86 -7.59 -11.31
N GLU A 460 -31.01 -7.11 -10.83
CA GLU A 460 -32.23 -7.01 -11.65
C GLU A 460 -32.05 -6.15 -12.90
N ALA A 461 -31.30 -5.04 -12.81
CA ALA A 461 -31.09 -4.14 -13.93
C ALA A 461 -30.04 -4.71 -14.91
N ILE A 462 -28.97 -5.32 -14.39
CA ILE A 462 -27.94 -5.98 -15.21
C ILE A 462 -28.53 -7.21 -15.92
N TYR A 463 -29.34 -8.00 -15.22
CA TYR A 463 -30.05 -9.16 -15.74
C TYR A 463 -30.99 -8.77 -16.89
N LYS A 464 -31.82 -7.74 -16.71
CA LYS A 464 -32.73 -7.23 -17.75
C LYS A 464 -31.97 -6.80 -19.00
N LEU A 465 -30.86 -6.08 -18.82
CA LEU A 465 -29.97 -5.75 -19.93
C LEU A 465 -29.45 -7.03 -20.58
N ARG A 466 -28.84 -7.97 -19.86
CA ARG A 466 -28.34 -9.22 -20.47
C ARG A 466 -29.42 -10.00 -21.24
N HIS A 467 -30.68 -9.99 -20.79
CA HIS A 467 -31.80 -10.72 -21.42
C HIS A 467 -32.59 -9.89 -22.44
N ASN A 468 -32.04 -8.77 -22.92
CA ASN A 468 -32.65 -7.92 -23.94
C ASN A 468 -34.00 -7.27 -23.56
N GLN A 469 -34.21 -7.04 -22.26
CA GLN A 469 -35.40 -6.40 -21.70
C GLN A 469 -35.14 -4.91 -21.47
N VAL A 470 -36.23 -4.11 -21.46
CA VAL A 470 -36.17 -2.67 -21.19
C VAL A 470 -36.06 -2.45 -19.69
N ILE A 471 -35.17 -1.55 -19.27
CA ILE A 471 -35.02 -1.14 -17.87
C ILE A 471 -35.92 0.06 -17.54
N THR A 472 -36.35 0.15 -16.29
CA THR A 472 -37.14 1.27 -15.78
C THR A 472 -36.24 2.47 -15.42
N PRO A 473 -36.80 3.69 -15.27
CA PRO A 473 -36.03 4.85 -14.81
C PRO A 473 -35.38 4.66 -13.43
N ASP A 474 -36.03 3.92 -12.54
CA ASP A 474 -35.50 3.63 -11.20
C ASP A 474 -34.31 2.66 -11.27
N GLU A 475 -34.38 1.65 -12.14
CA GLU A 475 -33.26 0.73 -12.43
C GLU A 475 -32.09 1.45 -13.10
N MET A 476 -32.35 2.39 -14.00
CA MET A 476 -31.30 3.23 -14.58
C MET A 476 -30.61 4.08 -13.51
N LYS A 477 -31.38 4.66 -12.58
CA LYS A 477 -30.82 5.43 -11.47
C LYS A 477 -30.03 4.55 -10.49
N HIS A 478 -30.45 3.30 -10.28
CA HIS A 478 -29.67 2.30 -9.55
C HIS A 478 -28.32 2.05 -10.20
N LEU A 479 -28.28 1.80 -11.52
CA LEU A 479 -27.03 1.61 -12.25
C LEU A 479 -26.12 2.86 -12.25
N GLU A 480 -26.71 4.07 -12.31
CA GLU A 480 -25.98 5.32 -12.14
C GLU A 480 -25.34 5.41 -10.75
N ASN A 481 -26.08 5.10 -9.68
CA ASN A 481 -25.53 5.10 -8.33
C ASN A 481 -24.44 4.03 -8.17
N LEU A 482 -24.66 2.83 -8.69
CA LEU A 482 -23.69 1.75 -8.66
C LEU A 482 -22.37 2.17 -9.31
N LEU A 483 -22.41 2.69 -10.54
CA LEU A 483 -21.21 3.04 -11.29
C LEU A 483 -20.57 4.34 -10.81
N TRP A 484 -21.35 5.32 -10.34
CA TRP A 484 -20.88 6.67 -10.02
C TRP A 484 -20.83 7.00 -8.52
N ILE A 485 -21.22 6.07 -7.64
CA ILE A 485 -21.12 6.23 -6.19
C ILE A 485 -20.45 5.01 -5.57
N ASP A 486 -20.92 3.80 -5.87
CA ASP A 486 -20.44 2.59 -5.18
C ASP A 486 -19.09 2.10 -5.72
N LEU A 487 -18.93 2.07 -7.06
CA LEU A 487 -17.71 1.58 -7.71
C LEU A 487 -16.68 2.68 -8.00
N GLY A 488 -17.11 3.94 -8.04
CA GLY A 488 -16.29 5.11 -8.32
C GLY A 488 -17.16 6.34 -8.57
N SER A 489 -16.82 7.17 -9.55
CA SER A 489 -17.53 8.43 -9.79
C SER A 489 -17.92 8.68 -11.25
N LYS A 490 -18.77 9.70 -11.46
CA LYS A 490 -19.18 10.12 -12.80
C LYS A 490 -18.02 10.65 -13.67
N ASP A 491 -16.93 11.20 -13.12
CA ASP A 491 -15.77 11.55 -13.99
C ASP A 491 -14.91 10.34 -14.22
N ASP A 492 -14.75 9.44 -13.25
CA ASP A 492 -14.00 8.19 -13.50
C ASP A 492 -14.66 7.45 -14.67
N TYR A 493 -16.00 7.40 -14.68
CA TYR A 493 -16.77 6.91 -15.82
C TYR A 493 -16.42 7.62 -17.13
N ARG A 494 -16.42 8.95 -17.14
CA ARG A 494 -16.16 9.74 -18.35
C ARG A 494 -14.71 9.62 -18.84
N ILE A 495 -13.75 9.48 -17.92
CA ILE A 495 -12.34 9.34 -18.26
C ILE A 495 -12.06 7.98 -18.90
N HIS A 496 -12.69 6.90 -18.40
CA HIS A 496 -12.43 5.53 -18.89
C HIS A 496 -13.34 5.09 -20.03
N PHE A 497 -14.58 5.56 -20.04
CA PHE A 497 -15.61 5.11 -20.97
C PHE A 497 -16.16 6.27 -21.84
N GLY A 498 -15.63 7.49 -21.70
CA GLY A 498 -16.08 8.65 -22.48
C GLY A 498 -17.54 8.98 -22.22
N ASP A 499 -18.25 9.38 -23.28
CA ASP A 499 -19.69 9.63 -23.24
C ASP A 499 -20.52 8.36 -23.57
N THR A 500 -19.95 7.16 -23.36
CA THR A 500 -20.68 5.91 -23.61
C THR A 500 -21.90 5.82 -22.68
N PRO A 501 -23.11 5.51 -23.17
CA PRO A 501 -24.26 5.24 -22.31
C PRO A 501 -24.04 4.02 -21.40
N ILE A 502 -24.53 4.10 -20.15
CA ILE A 502 -24.37 3.03 -19.13
C ILE A 502 -24.89 1.68 -19.63
N THR A 503 -26.09 1.67 -20.22
CA THR A 503 -26.73 0.51 -20.82
C THR A 503 -25.83 -0.18 -21.86
N ARG A 504 -25.17 0.61 -22.71
CA ARG A 504 -24.23 0.11 -23.73
C ARG A 504 -22.95 -0.44 -23.11
N LEU A 505 -22.42 0.23 -22.09
CA LEU A 505 -21.24 -0.25 -21.37
C LEU A 505 -21.51 -1.62 -20.73
N ILE A 506 -22.61 -1.73 -19.98
CA ILE A 506 -22.99 -2.97 -19.30
C ILE A 506 -23.18 -4.09 -20.33
N ARG A 507 -23.89 -3.81 -21.44
CA ARG A 507 -24.10 -4.79 -22.50
C ARG A 507 -22.79 -5.25 -23.16
N LYS A 508 -21.81 -4.36 -23.33
CA LYS A 508 -20.46 -4.72 -23.85
C LYS A 508 -19.67 -5.61 -22.89
N ILE A 509 -19.85 -5.44 -21.58
CA ILE A 509 -19.07 -6.15 -20.56
C ILE A 509 -19.68 -7.52 -20.22
N VAL A 510 -21.00 -7.55 -20.05
CA VAL A 510 -21.76 -8.73 -19.61
C VAL A 510 -22.23 -9.57 -20.81
N GLY A 511 -22.25 -9.01 -22.01
CA GLY A 511 -22.74 -9.70 -23.21
C GLY A 511 -24.26 -9.77 -23.27
N LEU A 512 -24.76 -10.62 -24.16
CA LEU A 512 -26.20 -10.90 -24.31
C LEU A 512 -26.47 -12.37 -24.04
N ASP A 513 -27.58 -12.65 -23.35
CA ASP A 513 -28.05 -14.01 -23.15
C ASP A 513 -28.36 -14.71 -24.50
N ARG A 514 -27.96 -15.99 -24.59
CA ARG A 514 -28.07 -16.76 -25.84
C ARG A 514 -29.52 -17.04 -26.21
N GLU A 515 -30.38 -17.35 -25.24
CA GLU A 515 -31.80 -17.62 -25.50
C GLU A 515 -32.51 -16.35 -25.96
N ALA A 516 -32.22 -15.22 -25.31
CA ALA A 516 -32.74 -13.91 -25.71
C ALA A 516 -32.32 -13.53 -27.14
N ALA A 517 -31.06 -13.80 -27.52
CA ALA A 517 -30.57 -13.58 -28.88
C ALA A 517 -31.29 -14.47 -29.89
N LEU A 518 -31.37 -15.78 -29.62
CA LEU A 518 -32.02 -16.75 -30.50
C LEU A 518 -33.51 -16.45 -30.69
N ALA A 519 -34.21 -16.01 -29.66
CA ALA A 519 -35.62 -15.67 -29.74
C ALA A 519 -35.91 -14.59 -30.80
N GLU A 520 -35.08 -13.55 -30.85
CA GLU A 520 -35.21 -12.44 -31.82
C GLU A 520 -34.84 -12.85 -33.26
N PHE A 521 -33.94 -13.84 -33.42
CA PHE A 521 -33.54 -14.37 -34.73
C PHE A 521 -34.29 -15.64 -35.17
N SER A 522 -35.17 -16.20 -34.33
CA SER A 522 -35.90 -17.46 -34.55
C SER A 522 -36.57 -17.53 -35.93
N ARG A 523 -37.24 -16.45 -36.34
CA ARG A 523 -37.90 -16.35 -37.65
C ARG A 523 -36.97 -16.58 -38.85
N PHE A 524 -35.69 -16.32 -38.72
CA PHE A 524 -34.69 -16.54 -39.77
C PHE A 524 -34.02 -17.90 -39.65
N LEU A 525 -33.78 -18.37 -38.42
CA LEU A 525 -33.19 -19.68 -38.16
C LEU A 525 -34.12 -20.82 -38.59
N ASP A 526 -35.44 -20.61 -38.48
CA ASP A 526 -36.47 -21.57 -38.87
C ASP A 526 -37.02 -21.36 -40.30
N ASP A 527 -36.50 -20.38 -41.05
CA ASP A 527 -36.95 -20.07 -42.41
C ASP A 527 -36.46 -21.14 -43.40
N GLN A 528 -37.35 -22.05 -43.79
CA GLN A 528 -37.08 -23.12 -44.76
C GLN A 528 -36.65 -22.61 -46.15
N SER A 529 -36.85 -21.32 -46.44
CA SER A 529 -36.32 -20.74 -47.67
C SER A 529 -34.80 -20.65 -47.61
N LEU A 530 -34.18 -20.38 -46.45
CA LEU A 530 -32.75 -20.13 -46.30
C LEU A 530 -31.91 -21.41 -46.44
N ASN A 531 -30.76 -21.29 -47.09
CA ASN A 531 -29.81 -22.40 -47.20
C ASN A 531 -28.86 -22.45 -45.99
N SER A 532 -28.14 -23.56 -45.83
CA SER A 532 -27.24 -23.78 -44.69
C SER A 532 -26.16 -22.70 -44.52
N ARG A 533 -25.68 -22.08 -45.61
CA ARG A 533 -24.69 -20.99 -45.51
C ARG A 533 -25.33 -19.69 -45.01
N GLN A 534 -26.57 -19.41 -45.41
CA GLN A 534 -27.34 -18.25 -44.94
C GLN A 534 -27.72 -18.39 -43.47
N ILE A 535 -28.16 -19.57 -43.05
CA ILE A 535 -28.46 -19.88 -41.64
C ILE A 535 -27.19 -19.77 -40.80
N HIS A 536 -26.08 -20.35 -41.25
CA HIS A 536 -24.81 -20.24 -40.55
C HIS A 536 -24.30 -18.80 -40.40
N PHE A 537 -24.57 -17.94 -41.39
CA PHE A 537 -24.28 -16.51 -41.28
C PHE A 537 -25.11 -15.82 -40.18
N VAL A 538 -26.39 -16.20 -40.02
CA VAL A 538 -27.25 -15.70 -38.93
C VAL A 538 -26.77 -16.23 -37.58
N GLU A 539 -26.36 -17.49 -37.48
CA GLU A 539 -25.76 -18.05 -36.26
C GLU A 539 -24.49 -17.30 -35.85
N LEU A 540 -23.61 -16.94 -36.79
CA LEU A 540 -22.44 -16.11 -36.49
C LEU A 540 -22.82 -14.72 -35.96
N ILE A 541 -23.93 -14.15 -36.46
CA ILE A 541 -24.44 -12.87 -35.93
C ILE A 541 -24.89 -13.06 -34.49
N VAL A 542 -25.64 -14.14 -34.20
CA VAL A 542 -26.08 -14.49 -32.85
C VAL A 542 -24.87 -14.67 -31.93
N ASP A 543 -23.89 -15.50 -32.29
CA ASP A 543 -22.70 -15.75 -31.48
C ASP A 543 -21.89 -14.47 -31.23
N TYR A 544 -21.81 -13.59 -32.23
CA TYR A 544 -21.15 -12.30 -32.08
C TYR A 544 -21.89 -11.39 -31.09
N ILE A 545 -23.22 -11.29 -31.20
CA ILE A 545 -24.03 -10.45 -30.30
C ILE A 545 -24.04 -11.03 -28.88
N VAL A 546 -24.09 -12.36 -28.71
CA VAL A 546 -23.98 -13.01 -27.40
C VAL A 546 -22.67 -12.63 -26.70
N LYS A 547 -21.56 -12.66 -27.43
CA LYS A 547 -20.24 -12.35 -26.88
C LYS A 547 -19.99 -10.86 -26.64
N ASN A 548 -20.44 -9.99 -27.56
CA ASN A 548 -20.09 -8.57 -27.57
C ASN A 548 -21.24 -7.65 -27.15
N GLY A 549 -22.42 -8.22 -26.88
CA GLY A 549 -23.63 -7.51 -26.49
C GLY A 549 -24.47 -7.00 -27.66
N PHE A 550 -23.83 -6.36 -28.65
CA PHE A 550 -24.48 -5.82 -29.85
C PHE A 550 -23.45 -5.53 -30.97
N ILE A 551 -23.91 -5.16 -32.15
CA ILE A 551 -23.05 -4.72 -33.27
C ILE A 551 -23.05 -3.20 -33.35
N GLU A 552 -21.92 -2.57 -32.98
CA GLU A 552 -21.77 -1.11 -32.98
C GLU A 552 -21.43 -0.53 -34.37
N ASP A 553 -20.55 -1.20 -35.13
CA ASP A 553 -20.23 -0.86 -36.52
C ASP A 553 -20.45 -2.09 -37.40
N ARG A 554 -21.33 -1.95 -38.41
CA ARG A 554 -21.65 -3.00 -39.40
C ARG A 554 -20.44 -3.47 -40.20
N LYS A 555 -19.34 -2.72 -40.21
CA LYS A 555 -18.07 -3.16 -40.80
C LYS A 555 -17.56 -4.47 -40.20
N VAL A 556 -17.95 -4.84 -38.98
CA VAL A 556 -17.58 -6.13 -38.39
C VAL A 556 -18.09 -7.31 -39.23
N LEU A 557 -19.22 -7.16 -39.92
CA LEU A 557 -19.79 -8.17 -40.82
C LEU A 557 -18.95 -8.38 -42.11
N LEU A 558 -17.93 -7.54 -42.33
CA LEU A 558 -16.96 -7.65 -43.42
C LEU A 558 -15.63 -8.29 -42.96
N GLN A 559 -15.50 -8.60 -41.67
CA GLN A 559 -14.30 -9.19 -41.05
C GLN A 559 -14.55 -10.66 -40.70
N ASP A 560 -13.51 -11.40 -40.30
CA ASP A 560 -13.68 -12.76 -39.80
C ASP A 560 -14.43 -12.77 -38.46
N PRO A 561 -15.28 -13.78 -38.17
CA PRO A 561 -15.54 -14.99 -38.97
C PRO A 561 -16.52 -14.80 -40.14
N PHE A 562 -17.24 -13.68 -40.25
CA PHE A 562 -18.26 -13.46 -41.30
C PHE A 562 -17.72 -13.52 -42.73
N LYS A 563 -16.54 -12.93 -42.95
CA LYS A 563 -15.84 -12.91 -44.25
C LYS A 563 -15.59 -14.31 -44.79
N SER A 564 -15.32 -15.28 -43.93
CA SER A 564 -15.05 -16.68 -44.31
C SER A 564 -16.24 -17.38 -44.96
N ILE A 565 -17.47 -16.98 -44.63
CA ILE A 565 -18.71 -17.51 -45.23
C ILE A 565 -19.04 -16.77 -46.53
N GLY A 566 -18.78 -15.47 -46.56
CA GLY A 566 -19.00 -14.58 -47.71
C GLY A 566 -19.70 -13.28 -47.33
N SER A 567 -19.63 -12.27 -48.20
CA SER A 567 -20.31 -10.99 -47.95
C SER A 567 -21.83 -11.17 -47.91
N MET A 568 -22.52 -10.41 -47.05
CA MET A 568 -23.98 -10.46 -46.93
C MET A 568 -24.68 -10.19 -48.28
N SER A 569 -24.15 -9.27 -49.09
CA SER A 569 -24.64 -9.00 -50.46
C SER A 569 -24.50 -10.19 -51.42
N ALA A 570 -23.46 -11.01 -51.25
CA ALA A 570 -23.27 -12.21 -52.06
C ALA A 570 -24.14 -13.37 -51.55
N LEU A 571 -24.21 -13.55 -50.23
CA LEU A 571 -24.98 -14.63 -49.60
C LEU A 571 -26.49 -14.47 -49.79
N PHE A 572 -26.99 -13.23 -49.80
CA PHE A 572 -28.42 -12.92 -49.90
C PHE A 572 -28.79 -12.22 -51.22
N LYS A 573 -28.00 -12.40 -52.29
CA LYS A 573 -28.18 -11.72 -53.59
C LYS A 573 -29.63 -11.78 -54.11
N ASP A 574 -30.28 -12.93 -54.02
CA ASP A 574 -31.65 -13.16 -54.50
C ASP A 574 -32.71 -12.96 -53.40
N LYS A 575 -32.28 -12.56 -52.19
CA LYS A 575 -33.11 -12.43 -50.98
C LYS A 575 -32.77 -11.18 -50.17
N MET A 576 -32.51 -10.08 -50.86
CA MET A 576 -32.08 -8.82 -50.24
C MET A 576 -33.11 -8.24 -49.26
N ASN A 577 -34.39 -8.60 -49.38
CA ASN A 577 -35.41 -8.23 -48.41
C ASN A 577 -35.15 -8.88 -47.05
N ILE A 578 -34.82 -10.19 -47.03
CA ILE A 578 -34.48 -10.92 -45.79
C ILE A 578 -33.19 -10.37 -45.19
N ALA A 579 -32.17 -10.06 -46.01
CA ALA A 579 -30.95 -9.44 -45.52
C ALA A 579 -31.20 -8.10 -44.81
N ARG A 580 -32.11 -7.26 -45.36
CA ARG A 580 -32.53 -6.01 -44.73
C ARG A 580 -33.26 -6.26 -43.42
N GLU A 581 -34.09 -7.29 -43.34
CA GLU A 581 -34.78 -7.64 -42.10
C GLU A 581 -33.85 -8.18 -41.02
N ILE A 582 -32.83 -8.98 -41.38
CA ILE A 582 -31.79 -9.44 -40.46
C ILE A 582 -31.05 -8.24 -39.88
N LEU A 583 -30.62 -7.30 -40.73
CA LEU A 583 -29.95 -6.08 -40.27
C LEU A 583 -30.87 -5.22 -39.39
N LYS A 584 -32.16 -5.14 -39.72
CA LYS A 584 -33.15 -4.45 -38.89
C LYS A 584 -33.27 -5.11 -37.51
N THR A 585 -33.27 -6.44 -37.44
CA THR A 585 -33.23 -7.18 -36.16
C THR A 585 -31.91 -6.95 -35.41
N VAL A 586 -30.77 -6.79 -36.10
CA VAL A 586 -29.51 -6.39 -35.45
C VAL A 586 -29.64 -4.99 -34.82
N ASP A 587 -30.27 -4.05 -35.52
CA ASP A 587 -30.41 -2.67 -35.05
C ASP A 587 -31.28 -2.56 -33.78
N THR A 588 -32.30 -3.41 -33.62
CA THR A 588 -33.20 -3.36 -32.44
C THR A 588 -32.45 -3.60 -31.12
N PHE A 589 -31.36 -4.38 -31.12
CA PHE A 589 -30.52 -4.56 -29.94
C PHE A 589 -29.80 -3.29 -29.51
N SER A 590 -29.48 -2.41 -30.47
CA SER A 590 -28.81 -1.12 -30.19
C SER A 590 -29.79 -0.01 -29.87
N GLU A 591 -31.02 -0.06 -30.40
CA GLU A 591 -32.09 0.91 -30.15
C GLU A 591 -32.68 0.80 -28.73
N ARG A 592 -32.60 -0.38 -28.11
CA ARG A 592 -33.06 -0.63 -26.73
C ARG A 592 -32.05 -0.17 -25.66
N LEU A 593 -30.89 0.38 -26.05
CA LEU A 593 -29.79 0.76 -25.17
C LEU A 593 -29.59 2.27 -25.07
#